data_AF-A0A5M8ANI8-F1
#
_entry.id   AF-A0A5M8ANI8-F1
#
_cell.length_a   1.000
_cell.length_b   1.000
_cell.length_c   1.000
_cell.angle_alpha   90.00
_cell.angle_beta   90.00
_cell.angle_gamma   90.00
#
_symmetry.space_group_name_H-M   'P 1'
#
loop_
_entity.id
_entity.type
_entity.pdbx_description
1 polymer ?
#
loop_
_entity_poly.entity_id
_entity_poly.type
_entity_poly.pdbx_seq_one_letter_code
_entity_poly.pdbx_strand_id
1 'polypeptide(L)'
;MAALAAPGLPHAAHASSHVRSLALARAVADFAQRPLAHQHPSWLPREWPLPLRSADRFGAAAAQVLAGPLALGGGDERARALLLQALLDGRGDPLARLVLLDRSALRLLAIWCGMAVHKPGFASERSRLAQQLDGRLGALAQPLIGTVPYRLRRAARRFDPQAVAFILKRVPDLPDLPMNLDPIRARPSSAARVMAERGYRLLCGLVQTLPLAAGATQRGPAQGGAVQGGAAQGDVASALLNAVRRKFPRRLAALPVPALSRPQAAQLRELLLLNLIPERFPTWHWLF
;
A
#
# COMPACT_ATOMS: atom_id res chain seq x y z
N MET A 1 62.41 -11.38 -28.63
CA MET A 1 61.03 -11.62 -28.16
C MET A 1 60.93 -11.23 -26.69
N ALA A 2 60.54 -9.99 -26.41
CA ALA A 2 60.25 -9.52 -25.06
C ALA A 2 58.91 -8.75 -25.11
N ALA A 3 57.91 -9.28 -24.43
CA ALA A 3 56.54 -8.78 -24.44
C ALA A 3 56.43 -7.50 -23.60
N LEU A 4 55.99 -6.41 -24.24
CA LEU A 4 55.63 -5.16 -23.58
C LEU A 4 54.27 -5.35 -22.90
N ALA A 5 54.27 -5.33 -21.57
CA ALA A 5 53.07 -5.38 -20.74
C ALA A 5 52.23 -4.10 -20.93
N ALA A 6 50.97 -4.27 -21.30
CA ALA A 6 49.99 -3.19 -21.38
C ALA A 6 49.66 -2.68 -19.96
N PRO A 7 49.60 -1.35 -19.73
CA PRO A 7 49.14 -0.82 -18.46
C PRO A 7 47.66 -1.14 -18.28
N GLY A 8 47.35 -1.86 -17.19
CA GLY A 8 46.01 -2.24 -16.81
C GLY A 8 45.10 -1.03 -16.74
N LEU A 9 44.02 -1.08 -17.52
CA LEU A 9 42.86 -0.20 -17.35
C LEU A 9 42.41 -0.31 -15.89
N PRO A 10 42.32 0.80 -15.13
CA PRO A 10 41.68 0.75 -13.83
C PRO A 10 40.25 0.27 -14.05
N HIS A 11 39.93 -0.91 -13.51
CA HIS A 11 38.58 -1.43 -13.41
C HIS A 11 37.69 -0.29 -12.93
N ALA A 12 36.66 -0.02 -13.73
CA ALA A 12 35.68 1.03 -13.54
C ALA A 12 35.40 1.25 -12.05
N ALA A 13 35.98 2.34 -11.55
CA ALA A 13 35.61 2.91 -10.28
C ALA A 13 34.08 3.03 -10.27
N HIS A 14 33.48 2.44 -9.24
CA HIS A 14 32.09 2.57 -8.82
C HIS A 14 31.29 3.62 -9.60
N ALA A 15 30.66 3.20 -10.70
CA ALA A 15 29.65 3.98 -11.36
C ALA A 15 28.58 4.31 -10.32
N SER A 16 28.47 5.59 -10.06
CA SER A 16 27.88 6.17 -8.88
C SER A 16 26.44 5.73 -8.69
N SER A 17 26.06 5.53 -7.42
CA SER A 17 24.72 5.26 -6.88
C SER A 17 23.70 6.38 -7.12
N HIS A 18 23.80 7.13 -8.22
CA HIS A 18 23.10 8.39 -8.46
C HIS A 18 22.12 8.36 -9.63
N VAL A 19 22.10 7.29 -10.43
CA VAL A 19 20.94 7.05 -11.31
C VAL A 19 19.86 6.37 -10.48
N ARG A 20 19.10 7.17 -9.72
CA ARG A 20 17.76 6.77 -9.26
C ARG A 20 17.06 6.15 -10.46
N SER A 21 16.50 4.95 -10.28
CA SER A 21 15.86 4.20 -11.38
C SER A 21 15.01 5.13 -12.25
N LEU A 22 15.25 5.18 -13.55
CA LEU A 22 14.46 6.00 -14.48
C LEU A 22 12.96 5.71 -14.34
N ALA A 23 12.60 4.47 -13.98
CA ALA A 23 11.23 4.08 -13.67
C ALA A 23 10.68 4.78 -12.42
N LEU A 24 11.48 4.91 -11.35
CA LEU A 24 11.10 5.67 -10.15
C LEU A 24 10.90 7.15 -10.48
N ALA A 25 11.84 7.76 -11.22
CA ALA A 25 11.73 9.17 -11.62
C ALA A 25 10.46 9.41 -12.47
N ARG A 26 10.16 8.51 -13.41
CA ARG A 26 8.91 8.54 -14.20
C ARG A 26 7.67 8.38 -13.33
N ALA A 27 7.68 7.47 -12.36
CA ALA A 27 6.55 7.27 -11.45
C ALA A 27 6.29 8.50 -10.57
N VAL A 28 7.34 9.15 -10.06
CA VAL A 28 7.23 10.41 -9.31
C VAL A 28 6.72 11.55 -10.19
N ALA A 29 7.22 11.66 -11.43
CA ALA A 29 6.76 12.67 -12.37
C ALA A 29 5.28 12.49 -12.75
N ASP A 30 4.85 11.26 -13.04
CA ASP A 30 3.43 10.92 -13.30
C ASP A 30 2.56 11.28 -12.10
N PHE A 31 2.99 10.91 -10.89
CA PHE A 31 2.30 11.25 -9.65
C PHE A 31 2.17 12.76 -9.41
N ALA A 32 3.20 13.53 -9.75
CA ALA A 32 3.19 14.99 -9.64
C ALA A 32 2.30 15.66 -10.71
N GLN A 33 2.33 15.17 -11.95
CA GLN A 33 1.69 15.84 -13.09
C GLN A 33 0.22 15.43 -13.27
N ARG A 34 -0.19 14.25 -12.78
CA ARG A 34 -1.54 13.70 -13.02
C ARG A 34 -2.31 13.38 -11.73
N PRO A 35 -2.56 14.38 -10.85
CA PRO A 35 -3.19 14.15 -9.55
C PRO A 35 -4.59 13.52 -9.66
N LEU A 36 -5.35 13.85 -10.71
CA LEU A 36 -6.64 13.24 -11.01
C LEU A 36 -6.55 11.72 -11.28
N ALA A 37 -5.49 11.24 -11.93
CA ALA A 37 -5.30 9.82 -12.20
C ALA A 37 -5.06 9.03 -10.91
N HIS A 38 -4.41 9.67 -9.92
CA HIS A 38 -4.12 9.10 -8.61
C HIS A 38 -5.19 9.37 -7.55
N GLN A 39 -6.31 10.02 -7.88
CA GLN A 39 -7.40 10.27 -6.94
C GLN A 39 -8.68 9.52 -7.30
N HIS A 40 -9.38 9.01 -6.28
CA HIS A 40 -10.67 8.38 -6.51
C HIS A 40 -11.75 9.42 -6.84
N PRO A 41 -12.62 9.19 -7.86
CA PRO A 41 -13.63 10.17 -8.30
C PRO A 41 -14.65 10.61 -7.25
N SER A 42 -14.78 9.88 -6.14
CA SER A 42 -15.63 10.28 -4.99
C SER A 42 -15.12 11.53 -4.27
N TRP A 43 -13.86 11.91 -4.48
CA TRP A 43 -13.28 13.11 -3.88
C TRP A 43 -13.61 14.39 -4.65
N LEU A 44 -14.03 14.26 -5.91
CA LEU A 44 -14.54 15.39 -6.68
C LEU A 44 -15.81 15.95 -6.02
N PRO A 45 -16.08 17.27 -6.16
CA PRO A 45 -17.30 17.89 -5.67
C PRO A 45 -18.56 17.15 -6.17
N ARG A 46 -19.69 17.27 -5.44
CA ARG A 46 -20.92 16.50 -5.77
C ARG A 46 -21.52 16.97 -7.10
N GLU A 47 -21.45 18.26 -7.33
CA GLU A 47 -21.85 18.99 -8.54
C GLU A 47 -20.95 18.72 -9.76
N TRP A 48 -19.80 18.05 -9.58
CA TRP A 48 -18.90 17.75 -10.69
C TRP A 48 -19.60 16.84 -11.72
N PRO A 49 -19.67 17.25 -13.02
CA PRO A 49 -20.44 16.53 -14.02
C PRO A 49 -19.99 15.07 -14.16
N LEU A 50 -20.93 14.12 -14.19
CA LEU A 50 -20.63 12.69 -14.27
C LEU A 50 -19.72 12.32 -15.47
N PRO A 51 -19.96 12.83 -16.70
CA PRO A 51 -19.09 12.53 -17.84
C PRO A 51 -17.64 13.01 -17.64
N LEU A 52 -17.44 14.01 -16.78
CA LEU A 52 -16.18 14.67 -16.48
C LEU A 52 -15.48 14.11 -15.24
N ARG A 53 -16.02 13.07 -14.59
CA ARG A 53 -15.37 12.43 -13.42
C ARG A 53 -14.21 11.50 -13.77
N SER A 54 -13.97 11.27 -15.06
CA SER A 54 -12.86 10.43 -15.54
C SER A 54 -11.64 11.28 -15.85
N ALA A 55 -10.59 11.15 -15.02
CA ALA A 55 -9.33 11.86 -15.14
C ALA A 55 -8.70 11.79 -16.54
N ASP A 56 -8.82 10.63 -17.19
CA ASP A 56 -8.20 10.35 -18.49
C ASP A 56 -8.76 11.19 -19.65
N ARG A 57 -9.89 11.89 -19.44
CA ARG A 57 -10.54 12.71 -20.48
C ARG A 57 -9.89 14.07 -20.70
N PHE A 58 -9.10 14.55 -19.75
CA PHE A 58 -8.55 15.91 -19.78
C PHE A 58 -7.12 15.98 -20.33
N GLY A 59 -6.47 14.84 -20.55
CA GLY A 59 -5.04 14.81 -20.85
C GLY A 59 -4.19 15.30 -19.67
N ALA A 60 -2.85 15.26 -19.82
CA ALA A 60 -1.93 15.60 -18.74
C ALA A 60 -1.96 17.09 -18.36
N ALA A 61 -2.03 17.98 -19.36
CA ALA A 61 -1.98 19.43 -19.15
C ALA A 61 -3.20 19.96 -18.37
N ALA A 62 -4.42 19.58 -18.76
CA ALA A 62 -5.61 20.06 -18.05
C ALA A 62 -5.78 19.38 -16.69
N ALA A 63 -5.25 18.16 -16.49
CA ALA A 63 -5.24 17.54 -15.15
C ALA A 63 -4.42 18.34 -14.13
N GLN A 64 -3.33 18.98 -14.55
CA GLN A 64 -2.53 19.85 -13.69
C GLN A 64 -3.28 21.16 -13.34
N VAL A 65 -3.90 21.80 -14.34
CA VAL A 65 -4.69 23.04 -14.13
C VAL A 65 -5.87 22.79 -13.18
N LEU A 66 -6.55 21.66 -13.34
CA LEU A 66 -7.70 21.30 -12.50
C LEU A 66 -7.32 20.92 -11.06
N ALA A 67 -6.05 20.59 -10.80
CA ALA A 67 -5.60 20.11 -9.50
C ALA A 67 -5.75 21.15 -8.37
N GLY A 68 -5.46 22.41 -8.68
CA GLY A 68 -5.51 23.54 -7.74
C GLY A 68 -6.94 23.89 -7.32
N PRO A 69 -7.81 24.31 -8.26
CA PRO A 69 -9.19 24.75 -7.97
C PRO A 69 -10.04 23.67 -7.28
N LEU A 70 -9.80 22.40 -7.57
CA LEU A 70 -10.58 21.30 -7.02
C LEU A 70 -10.01 20.74 -5.71
N ALA A 71 -8.97 21.36 -5.16
CA ALA A 71 -8.25 20.91 -3.97
C ALA A 71 -7.91 19.40 -4.03
N LEU A 72 -7.60 18.90 -5.24
CA LEU A 72 -7.44 17.47 -5.53
C LEU A 72 -6.13 16.95 -4.94
N GLY A 73 -5.13 17.82 -4.80
CA GLY A 73 -3.91 17.60 -4.03
C GLY A 73 -4.07 17.73 -2.52
N GLY A 74 -5.11 18.42 -2.05
CA GLY A 74 -5.57 18.33 -0.65
C GLY A 74 -4.63 18.78 0.45
N GLY A 75 -3.56 19.48 0.14
CA GLY A 75 -2.55 19.83 1.12
C GLY A 75 -1.71 20.99 0.68
N ASP A 76 -1.09 21.61 1.68
CA ASP A 76 0.00 22.56 1.58
C ASP A 76 0.97 22.17 0.45
N GLU A 77 1.16 23.07 -0.52
CA GLU A 77 2.08 22.88 -1.65
C GLU A 77 3.50 22.56 -1.14
N ARG A 78 3.87 23.10 0.03
CA ARG A 78 5.12 22.77 0.72
C ARG A 78 5.15 21.31 1.16
N ALA A 79 4.11 20.80 1.82
CA ALA A 79 4.06 19.40 2.25
C ALA A 79 4.10 18.44 1.05
N ARG A 80 3.48 18.82 -0.06
CA ARG A 80 3.57 18.07 -1.33
C ARG A 80 4.98 18.07 -1.90
N ALA A 81 5.65 19.23 -1.96
CA ALA A 81 7.03 19.31 -2.43
C ALA A 81 7.98 18.47 -1.57
N LEU A 82 7.84 18.55 -0.24
CA LEU A 82 8.60 17.74 0.71
C LEU A 82 8.35 16.24 0.53
N LEU A 83 7.10 15.83 0.28
CA LEU A 83 6.77 14.44 -0.05
C LEU A 83 7.45 13.97 -1.33
N LEU A 84 7.37 14.74 -2.42
CA LEU A 84 8.03 14.38 -3.69
C LEU A 84 9.54 14.24 -3.52
N GLN A 85 10.15 15.14 -2.75
CA GLN A 85 11.57 15.06 -2.40
C GLN A 85 11.89 13.80 -1.59
N ALA A 86 11.09 13.48 -0.58
CA ALA A 86 11.26 12.28 0.25
C ALA A 86 11.11 10.97 -0.55
N LEU A 87 10.20 10.92 -1.53
CA LEU A 87 10.00 9.74 -2.38
C LEU A 87 11.18 9.47 -3.33
N LEU A 88 11.85 10.54 -3.75
CA LEU A 88 13.06 10.46 -4.55
C LEU A 88 14.31 10.17 -3.69
N ASP A 89 14.28 10.46 -2.39
CA ASP A 89 15.39 10.15 -1.50
C ASP A 89 15.55 8.63 -1.34
N GLY A 90 16.74 8.12 -1.69
CA GLY A 90 17.07 6.70 -1.56
C GLY A 90 17.26 6.24 -0.11
N ARG A 91 17.31 7.17 0.84
CA ARG A 91 17.41 6.88 2.28
C ARG A 91 16.06 6.65 2.97
N GLY A 92 14.95 6.96 2.30
CA GLY A 92 13.60 6.75 2.85
C GLY A 92 13.17 5.29 2.79
N ASP A 93 12.15 4.90 3.57
CA ASP A 93 11.60 3.55 3.46
C ASP A 93 10.98 3.32 2.06
N PRO A 94 11.35 2.25 1.34
CA PRO A 94 10.81 1.97 0.00
C PRO A 94 9.29 1.81 -0.01
N LEU A 95 8.65 1.40 1.09
CA LEU A 95 7.20 1.31 1.18
C LEU A 95 6.50 2.67 1.14
N ALA A 96 7.22 3.79 1.34
CA ALA A 96 6.66 5.11 1.08
C ALA A 96 6.26 5.27 -0.40
N ARG A 97 7.00 4.59 -1.30
CA ARG A 97 6.74 4.59 -2.75
C ARG A 97 5.49 3.81 -3.15
N LEU A 98 4.83 3.10 -2.23
CA LEU A 98 3.49 2.55 -2.49
C LEU A 98 2.47 3.62 -2.92
N VAL A 99 2.69 4.88 -2.53
CA VAL A 99 1.87 6.02 -2.99
C VAL A 99 2.03 6.29 -4.50
N LEU A 100 3.11 5.84 -5.12
CA LEU A 100 3.34 6.02 -6.56
C LEU A 100 2.56 4.98 -7.39
N LEU A 101 2.06 3.92 -6.76
CA LEU A 101 1.20 2.94 -7.43
C LEU A 101 -0.09 3.59 -7.94
N ASP A 102 -0.56 3.12 -9.09
CA ASP A 102 -1.87 3.51 -9.58
C ASP A 102 -2.99 3.06 -8.61
N ARG A 103 -4.19 3.61 -8.79
CA ARG A 103 -5.32 3.37 -7.89
C ARG A 103 -5.75 1.90 -7.89
N SER A 104 -5.83 1.28 -9.06
CA SER A 104 -6.26 -0.12 -9.21
C SER A 104 -5.33 -1.05 -8.47
N ALA A 105 -4.04 -0.81 -8.59
CA ALA A 105 -3.03 -1.71 -8.13
C ALA A 105 -2.75 -1.53 -6.63
N LEU A 106 -2.78 -0.30 -6.11
CA LEU A 106 -2.80 -0.07 -4.66
C LEU A 106 -4.06 -0.66 -4.02
N ARG A 107 -5.21 -0.57 -4.70
CA ARG A 107 -6.45 -1.20 -4.23
C ARG A 107 -6.35 -2.73 -4.21
N LEU A 108 -5.75 -3.32 -5.24
CA LEU A 108 -5.52 -4.77 -5.28
C LEU A 108 -4.59 -5.21 -4.16
N LEU A 109 -3.50 -4.47 -3.94
CA LEU A 109 -2.58 -4.70 -2.81
C LEU A 109 -3.32 -4.65 -1.47
N ALA A 110 -4.15 -3.62 -1.26
CA ALA A 110 -4.98 -3.50 -0.06
C ALA A 110 -5.88 -4.73 0.12
N ILE A 111 -6.56 -5.16 -0.95
CA ILE A 111 -7.42 -6.35 -0.89
C ILE A 111 -6.60 -7.59 -0.53
N TRP A 112 -5.42 -7.78 -1.12
CA TRP A 112 -4.52 -8.90 -0.83
C TRP A 112 -4.03 -8.89 0.62
N CYS A 113 -3.65 -7.73 1.17
CA CYS A 113 -3.38 -7.58 2.61
C CYS A 113 -4.59 -8.02 3.44
N GLY A 114 -5.78 -7.59 3.02
CA GLY A 114 -7.04 -8.01 3.61
C GLY A 114 -7.26 -9.51 3.56
N MET A 115 -6.97 -10.18 2.45
CA MET A 115 -7.08 -11.64 2.36
C MET A 115 -6.05 -12.35 3.25
N ALA A 116 -4.80 -11.87 3.28
CA ALA A 116 -3.71 -12.45 4.05
C ALA A 116 -4.03 -12.52 5.54
N VAL A 117 -4.51 -11.43 6.14
CA VAL A 117 -4.91 -11.41 7.57
C VAL A 117 -6.15 -12.25 7.88
N HIS A 118 -6.91 -12.67 6.85
CA HIS A 118 -8.01 -13.62 6.98
C HIS A 118 -7.63 -15.04 6.56
N LYS A 119 -6.35 -15.33 6.31
CA LYS A 119 -5.84 -16.68 5.96
C LYS A 119 -6.45 -17.79 6.83
N PRO A 120 -6.56 -17.65 8.18
CA PRO A 120 -7.19 -18.67 9.01
C PRO A 120 -8.66 -18.96 8.66
N GLY A 121 -9.40 -17.96 8.18
CA GLY A 121 -10.79 -18.11 7.74
C GLY A 121 -10.94 -18.78 6.36
N PHE A 122 -9.89 -18.80 5.54
CA PHE A 122 -9.89 -19.54 4.27
C PHE A 122 -9.64 -21.04 4.46
N ALA A 123 -8.96 -21.41 5.54
CA ALA A 123 -8.78 -22.80 5.93
C ALA A 123 -10.14 -23.39 6.36
N SER A 124 -10.36 -24.67 6.04
CA SER A 124 -11.60 -25.35 6.33
C SER A 124 -11.78 -25.47 7.86
N GLU A 125 -12.86 -24.89 8.41
CA GLU A 125 -13.25 -25.05 9.83
C GLU A 125 -13.44 -26.54 10.23
N ARG A 126 -13.55 -27.45 9.25
CA ARG A 126 -13.62 -28.91 9.42
C ARG A 126 -12.51 -29.45 10.32
N SER A 127 -11.30 -28.89 10.31
CA SER A 127 -10.19 -29.46 11.08
C SER A 127 -10.24 -29.10 12.57
N ARG A 128 -10.74 -27.91 12.93
CA ARG A 128 -10.72 -27.42 14.32
C ARG A 128 -12.01 -27.69 15.07
N LEU A 129 -13.18 -27.54 14.44
CA LEU A 129 -14.47 -27.76 15.09
C LEU A 129 -14.86 -29.24 15.15
N ALA A 130 -14.49 -30.06 14.16
CA ALA A 130 -14.73 -31.51 14.23
C ALA A 130 -13.83 -32.20 15.26
N GLN A 131 -12.69 -31.60 15.63
CA GLN A 131 -11.87 -32.05 16.75
C GLN A 131 -12.43 -31.64 18.12
N GLN A 132 -13.29 -30.61 18.18
CA GLN A 132 -13.86 -30.09 19.42
C GLN A 132 -15.31 -30.55 19.68
N LEU A 133 -16.03 -31.00 18.65
CA LEU A 133 -17.41 -31.47 18.74
C LEU A 133 -17.45 -32.98 18.56
N ASP A 134 -17.63 -33.71 19.66
CA ASP A 134 -17.95 -35.14 19.63
C ASP A 134 -19.38 -35.39 19.12
N GLY A 135 -19.53 -36.39 18.26
CA GLY A 135 -20.82 -37.02 17.93
C GLY A 135 -21.87 -36.14 17.21
N ARG A 136 -23.14 -36.42 17.52
CA ARG A 136 -24.36 -35.98 16.80
C ARG A 136 -24.50 -34.46 16.57
N LEU A 137 -23.84 -33.62 17.36
CA LEU A 137 -23.82 -32.17 17.18
C LEU A 137 -23.00 -31.72 15.97
N GLY A 138 -21.94 -32.46 15.62
CA GLY A 138 -21.13 -32.19 14.42
C GLY A 138 -21.92 -32.35 13.12
N ALA A 139 -22.89 -33.27 13.10
CA ALA A 139 -23.76 -33.52 11.94
C ALA A 139 -24.80 -32.41 11.71
N LEU A 140 -25.33 -31.83 12.79
CA LEU A 140 -26.27 -30.70 12.73
C LEU A 140 -25.58 -29.37 12.43
N ALA A 141 -24.31 -29.20 12.85
CA ALA A 141 -23.51 -28.02 12.56
C ALA A 141 -22.91 -28.03 11.14
N GLN A 142 -22.93 -29.17 10.44
CA GLN A 142 -22.29 -29.39 9.14
C GLN A 142 -22.74 -28.44 8.00
N PRO A 143 -24.01 -27.97 7.92
CA PRO A 143 -24.44 -26.96 6.96
C PRO A 143 -23.93 -25.55 7.27
N LEU A 144 -23.58 -25.27 8.53
CA LEU A 144 -23.06 -23.99 9.01
C LEU A 144 -21.52 -23.94 8.95
N ILE A 145 -20.87 -25.07 9.25
CA ILE A 145 -19.43 -25.32 9.16
C ILE A 145 -19.00 -25.33 7.70
N GLY A 146 -18.26 -24.29 7.27
CA GLY A 146 -17.77 -24.17 5.89
C GLY A 146 -18.45 -23.08 5.05
N THR A 147 -19.52 -22.45 5.56
CA THR A 147 -20.11 -21.27 4.91
C THR A 147 -19.13 -20.11 4.86
N VAL A 148 -18.38 -19.86 5.94
CA VAL A 148 -17.39 -18.79 6.02
C VAL A 148 -16.21 -19.04 5.07
N PRO A 149 -15.50 -20.18 5.10
CA PRO A 149 -14.48 -20.50 4.11
C PRO A 149 -14.98 -20.42 2.66
N TYR A 150 -16.16 -20.97 2.35
CA TYR A 150 -16.72 -20.89 1.01
C TYR A 150 -16.99 -19.43 0.58
N ARG A 151 -17.59 -18.61 1.46
CA ARG A 151 -17.91 -17.20 1.17
C ARG A 151 -16.66 -16.35 1.05
N LEU A 152 -15.65 -16.57 1.88
CA LEU A 152 -14.34 -15.93 1.77
C LEU A 152 -13.68 -16.28 0.43
N ARG A 153 -13.63 -17.56 0.05
CA ARG A 153 -13.06 -17.99 -1.24
C ARG A 153 -13.84 -17.42 -2.42
N ARG A 154 -15.18 -17.44 -2.37
CA ARG A 154 -16.04 -16.86 -3.41
C ARG A 154 -15.86 -15.35 -3.51
N ALA A 155 -15.73 -14.64 -2.38
CA ALA A 155 -15.46 -13.21 -2.34
C ALA A 155 -14.08 -12.89 -2.92
N ALA A 156 -13.04 -13.63 -2.52
CA ALA A 156 -11.67 -13.46 -3.00
C ALA A 156 -11.57 -13.64 -4.52
N ARG A 157 -12.21 -14.69 -5.07
CA ARG A 157 -12.23 -14.96 -6.52
C ARG A 157 -12.84 -13.84 -7.37
N ARG A 158 -13.68 -12.96 -6.79
CA ARG A 158 -14.22 -11.78 -7.49
C ARG A 158 -13.19 -10.68 -7.69
N PHE A 159 -12.17 -10.65 -6.84
CA PHE A 159 -11.06 -9.71 -6.96
C PHE A 159 -9.93 -10.31 -7.78
N ASP A 160 -9.61 -11.58 -7.50
CA ASP A 160 -8.53 -12.29 -8.15
C ASP A 160 -8.75 -13.81 -8.03
N PRO A 161 -8.92 -14.54 -9.16
CA PRO A 161 -9.17 -15.98 -9.15
C PRO A 161 -8.07 -16.82 -8.49
N GLN A 162 -6.82 -16.34 -8.51
CA GLN A 162 -5.63 -17.07 -8.04
C GLN A 162 -5.21 -16.68 -6.61
N ALA A 163 -5.72 -15.55 -6.07
CA ALA A 163 -5.31 -15.05 -4.76
C ALA A 163 -5.45 -16.09 -3.64
N VAL A 164 -6.56 -16.83 -3.58
CA VAL A 164 -6.78 -17.83 -2.53
C VAL A 164 -5.69 -18.90 -2.50
N ALA A 165 -5.30 -19.42 -3.68
CA ALA A 165 -4.30 -20.47 -3.76
C ALA A 165 -2.93 -19.94 -3.30
N PHE A 166 -2.59 -18.72 -3.70
CA PHE A 166 -1.38 -18.05 -3.23
C PHE A 166 -1.39 -17.81 -1.72
N ILE A 167 -2.45 -17.20 -1.16
CA ILE A 167 -2.57 -16.90 0.27
C ILE A 167 -2.44 -18.16 1.13
N LEU A 168 -3.05 -19.27 0.71
CA LEU A 168 -2.97 -20.52 1.47
C LEU A 168 -1.60 -21.20 1.38
N LYS A 169 -0.89 -21.07 0.25
CA LYS A 169 0.35 -21.82 -0.02
C LYS A 169 1.63 -21.04 0.32
N ARG A 170 1.62 -19.72 0.17
CA ARG A 170 2.85 -18.90 0.14
C ARG A 170 2.89 -17.87 1.27
N VAL A 171 1.75 -17.33 1.67
CA VAL A 171 1.70 -16.35 2.77
C VAL A 171 1.91 -17.05 4.11
N PRO A 172 2.85 -16.60 4.96
CA PRO A 172 3.04 -17.16 6.30
C PRO A 172 1.84 -16.89 7.19
N ASP A 173 1.78 -17.58 8.34
CA ASP A 173 0.82 -17.19 9.38
C ASP A 173 1.21 -15.83 9.97
N LEU A 174 0.21 -15.06 10.38
CA LEU A 174 0.38 -13.67 10.81
C LEU A 174 -0.09 -13.52 12.28
N PRO A 175 0.64 -14.09 13.26
CA PRO A 175 0.22 -14.11 14.66
C PRO A 175 0.09 -12.73 15.29
N ASP A 176 0.84 -11.73 14.82
CA ASP A 176 0.78 -10.35 15.37
C ASP A 176 -0.40 -9.55 14.81
N LEU A 177 -0.99 -10.03 13.70
CA LEU A 177 -2.16 -9.44 13.05
C LEU A 177 -3.39 -10.34 13.16
N PRO A 178 -3.83 -10.72 14.38
CA PRO A 178 -5.02 -11.55 14.54
C PRO A 178 -6.25 -10.76 14.08
N MET A 179 -7.13 -11.42 13.35
CA MET A 179 -8.28 -10.76 12.75
C MET A 179 -9.58 -11.41 13.20
N ASN A 180 -10.48 -10.62 13.80
CA ASN A 180 -11.76 -11.12 14.26
C ASN A 180 -12.64 -11.57 13.08
N LEU A 181 -13.04 -12.84 13.01
CA LEU A 181 -13.92 -13.37 11.97
C LEU A 181 -15.42 -13.17 12.24
N ASP A 182 -15.82 -12.72 13.43
CA ASP A 182 -17.21 -12.57 13.84
C ASP A 182 -18.05 -11.69 12.90
N PRO A 183 -17.56 -10.55 12.36
CA PRO A 183 -18.33 -9.78 11.40
C PRO A 183 -18.66 -10.54 10.11
N ILE A 184 -17.78 -11.47 9.71
CA ILE A 184 -17.97 -12.31 8.53
C ILE A 184 -18.89 -13.49 8.87
N ARG A 185 -18.78 -14.05 10.08
CA ARG A 185 -19.69 -15.10 10.58
C ARG A 185 -21.13 -14.59 10.68
N ALA A 186 -21.31 -13.41 11.28
CA ALA A 186 -22.62 -12.77 11.41
C ALA A 186 -23.23 -12.39 10.07
N ARG A 187 -22.41 -11.92 9.10
CA ARG A 187 -22.87 -11.57 7.75
C ARG A 187 -21.91 -12.07 6.67
N PRO A 188 -22.04 -13.33 6.22
CA PRO A 188 -21.08 -13.91 5.26
C PRO A 188 -21.05 -13.21 3.90
N SER A 189 -22.13 -12.54 3.51
CA SER A 189 -22.17 -11.74 2.27
C SER A 189 -21.29 -10.49 2.32
N SER A 190 -20.90 -10.00 3.51
CA SER A 190 -19.98 -8.86 3.65
C SER A 190 -18.50 -9.23 3.62
N ALA A 191 -18.14 -10.50 3.42
CA ALA A 191 -16.74 -10.97 3.40
C ALA A 191 -15.83 -10.12 2.50
N ALA A 192 -16.27 -9.85 1.26
CA ALA A 192 -15.52 -9.03 0.31
C ALA A 192 -15.25 -7.62 0.84
N ARG A 193 -16.28 -7.00 1.44
CA ARG A 193 -16.21 -5.65 2.00
C ARG A 193 -15.28 -5.62 3.21
N VAL A 194 -15.46 -6.55 4.15
CA VAL A 194 -14.67 -6.62 5.39
C VAL A 194 -13.18 -6.82 5.08
N MET A 195 -12.84 -7.73 4.16
CA MET A 195 -11.45 -7.94 3.74
C MET A 195 -10.86 -6.67 3.12
N ALA A 196 -11.58 -6.03 2.18
CA ALA A 196 -11.11 -4.82 1.52
C ALA A 196 -10.94 -3.64 2.51
N GLU A 197 -11.89 -3.45 3.42
CA GLU A 197 -11.83 -2.41 4.46
C GLU A 197 -10.65 -2.62 5.40
N ARG A 198 -10.45 -3.85 5.88
CA ARG A 198 -9.34 -4.18 6.79
C ARG A 198 -7.99 -4.03 6.11
N GLY A 199 -7.86 -4.55 4.91
CA GLY A 199 -6.61 -4.44 4.15
C GLY A 199 -6.25 -2.99 3.82
N TYR A 200 -7.23 -2.17 3.45
CA TYR A 200 -7.06 -0.72 3.31
C TYR A 200 -6.57 -0.06 4.62
N ARG A 201 -7.24 -0.33 5.74
CA ARG A 201 -6.89 0.23 7.05
C ARG A 201 -5.49 -0.17 7.49
N LEU A 202 -5.09 -1.42 7.25
CA LEU A 202 -3.75 -1.92 7.54
C LEU A 202 -2.68 -1.21 6.71
N LEU A 203 -2.89 -1.00 5.41
CA LEU A 203 -1.96 -0.22 4.60
C LEU A 203 -1.82 1.22 5.09
N CYS A 204 -2.93 1.88 5.45
CA CYS A 204 -2.87 3.22 6.04
C CYS A 204 -2.14 3.23 7.40
N GLY A 205 -2.37 2.23 8.24
CA GLY A 205 -1.67 2.09 9.52
C GLY A 205 -0.18 1.88 9.33
N LEU A 206 0.22 1.06 8.34
CA LEU A 206 1.62 0.87 8.00
C LEU A 206 2.27 2.18 7.54
N VAL A 207 1.61 2.91 6.64
CA VAL A 207 2.10 4.18 6.11
C VAL A 207 2.37 5.20 7.23
N GLN A 208 1.55 5.22 8.29
CA GLN A 208 1.79 6.07 9.47
C GLN A 208 3.05 5.71 10.25
N THR A 209 3.52 4.47 10.15
CA THR A 209 4.71 3.99 10.88
C THR A 209 6.01 4.11 10.07
N LEU A 210 5.93 4.49 8.79
CA LEU A 210 7.11 4.49 7.93
C LEU A 210 8.08 5.63 8.30
N PRO A 211 9.38 5.33 8.45
CA PRO A 211 10.38 6.37 8.59
C PRO A 211 10.55 7.07 7.24
N LEU A 212 10.16 8.35 7.21
CA LEU A 212 10.35 9.19 6.03
C LEU A 212 11.67 9.94 6.18
N ALA A 213 12.49 9.91 5.13
CA ALA A 213 13.77 10.59 5.13
C ALA A 213 13.54 12.07 5.41
N ALA A 214 13.96 12.52 6.58
CA ALA A 214 14.06 13.94 6.87
C ALA A 214 15.11 14.51 5.92
N GLY A 215 14.78 15.61 5.24
CA GLY A 215 15.74 16.34 4.44
C GLY A 215 16.99 16.58 5.28
N ALA A 216 18.12 16.03 4.83
CA ALA A 216 19.40 16.28 5.46
C ALA A 216 19.58 17.80 5.52
N THR A 217 19.60 18.32 6.75
CA THR A 217 20.07 19.66 7.09
C THR A 217 21.27 20.01 6.23
N GLN A 218 21.18 21.15 5.56
CA GLN A 218 22.32 21.87 5.01
C GLN A 218 23.48 21.80 6.03
N ARG A 219 24.62 21.20 5.63
CA ARG A 219 25.88 21.38 6.36
C ARG A 219 26.36 22.81 6.08
N GLY A 220 25.79 23.77 6.80
CA GLY A 220 26.40 25.06 7.07
C GLY A 220 26.68 25.14 8.58
N PRO A 221 27.83 25.67 9.03
CA PRO A 221 28.14 25.66 10.45
C PRO A 221 27.28 26.69 11.19
N ALA A 222 26.83 26.27 12.37
CA ALA A 222 26.42 27.08 13.52
C ALA A 222 24.96 27.62 13.58
N GLN A 223 24.36 27.27 14.73
CA GLN A 223 23.31 27.95 15.50
C GLN A 223 21.82 27.56 15.28
N GLY A 224 21.30 26.81 16.26
CA GLY A 224 19.96 26.98 16.84
C GLY A 224 18.74 26.64 15.97
N GLY A 225 18.42 25.36 15.76
CA GLY A 225 17.24 24.99 14.95
C GLY A 225 16.72 23.56 15.08
N ALA A 226 16.67 22.98 16.28
CA ALA A 226 16.17 21.60 16.46
C ALA A 226 14.63 21.45 16.27
N VAL A 227 13.87 22.54 16.23
CA VAL A 227 12.39 22.49 16.22
C VAL A 227 11.80 22.28 14.81
N GLN A 228 12.52 22.63 13.74
CA GLN A 228 11.97 22.60 12.38
C GLN A 228 11.96 21.19 11.73
N GLY A 229 12.85 20.29 12.15
CA GLY A 229 12.96 18.94 11.56
C GLY A 229 11.76 18.04 11.87
N GLY A 230 11.23 18.10 13.10
CA GLY A 230 10.09 17.29 13.52
C GLY A 230 8.76 17.70 12.87
N ALA A 231 8.54 19.00 12.70
CA ALA A 231 7.35 19.54 12.02
C ALA A 231 7.33 19.11 10.55
N ALA A 232 8.44 19.30 9.82
CA ALA A 232 8.55 18.89 8.43
C ALA A 232 8.36 17.38 8.23
N GLN A 233 8.85 16.55 9.15
CA GLN A 233 8.63 15.10 9.11
C GLN A 233 7.16 14.73 9.35
N GLY A 234 6.49 15.40 10.28
CA GLY A 234 5.05 15.26 10.53
C GLY A 234 4.21 15.65 9.31
N ASP A 235 4.61 16.72 8.60
CA ASP A 235 3.95 17.18 7.39
C ASP A 235 4.07 16.16 6.25
N VAL A 236 5.27 15.59 6.05
CA VAL A 236 5.52 14.57 5.02
C VAL A 236 4.75 13.28 5.31
N ALA A 237 4.70 12.83 6.57
CA ALA A 237 3.93 11.65 6.96
C ALA A 237 2.42 11.86 6.74
N SER A 238 1.92 13.04 7.09
CA SER A 238 0.53 13.42 6.87
C SER A 238 0.19 13.52 5.38
N ALA A 239 1.07 14.11 4.58
CA ALA A 239 0.93 14.21 3.13
C ALA A 239 0.92 12.82 2.47
N LEU A 240 1.84 11.93 2.87
CA LEU A 240 1.91 10.57 2.36
C LEU A 240 0.63 9.79 2.67
N LEU A 241 0.18 9.83 3.93
CA LEU A 241 -1.06 9.18 4.33
C LEU A 241 -2.26 9.74 3.55
N ASN A 242 -2.38 11.06 3.43
CA ASN A 242 -3.48 11.69 2.70
C ASN A 242 -3.48 11.32 1.21
N ALA A 243 -2.30 11.27 0.59
CA ALA A 243 -2.16 10.83 -0.80
C ALA A 243 -2.60 9.37 -0.98
N VAL A 244 -2.22 8.47 -0.07
CA VAL A 244 -2.70 7.07 -0.05
C VAL A 244 -4.22 7.03 0.13
N ARG A 245 -4.79 7.73 1.12
CA ARG A 245 -6.25 7.76 1.38
C ARG A 245 -7.05 8.24 0.17
N ARG A 246 -6.53 9.23 -0.57
CA ARG A 246 -7.19 9.82 -1.75
C ARG A 246 -7.30 8.86 -2.93
N LYS A 247 -6.47 7.82 -3.01
CA LYS A 247 -6.59 6.75 -4.02
C LYS A 247 -7.81 5.85 -3.79
N PHE A 248 -8.37 5.86 -2.58
CA PHE A 248 -9.53 5.05 -2.20
C PHE A 248 -10.82 5.87 -2.16
N PRO A 249 -12.00 5.21 -2.29
CA PRO A 249 -13.28 5.86 -2.07
C PRO A 249 -13.35 6.63 -0.75
N ARG A 250 -13.95 7.83 -0.76
CA ARG A 250 -14.12 8.69 0.43
C ARG A 250 -14.70 7.94 1.64
N ARG A 251 -15.66 7.03 1.39
CA ARG A 251 -16.27 6.18 2.44
C ARG A 251 -15.27 5.27 3.15
N LEU A 252 -14.27 4.74 2.42
CA LEU A 252 -13.20 3.95 3.01
C LEU A 252 -12.22 4.86 3.73
N ALA A 253 -11.89 5.99 3.10
CA ALA A 253 -11.00 6.98 3.69
C ALA A 253 -11.51 7.56 5.02
N ALA A 254 -12.83 7.59 5.23
CA ALA A 254 -13.44 8.02 6.49
C ALA A 254 -13.28 6.99 7.64
N LEU A 255 -12.86 5.76 7.36
CA LEU A 255 -12.65 4.75 8.39
C LEU A 255 -11.44 5.11 9.27
N PRO A 256 -11.50 4.81 10.59
CA PRO A 256 -10.39 5.09 11.49
C PRO A 256 -9.17 4.22 11.14
N VAL A 257 -8.00 4.85 11.04
CA VAL A 257 -6.74 4.14 10.81
C VAL A 257 -6.27 3.51 12.13
N PRO A 258 -5.99 2.20 12.18
CA PRO A 258 -5.49 1.57 13.39
C PRO A 258 -4.06 2.01 13.69
N ALA A 259 -3.77 2.31 14.96
CA ALA A 259 -2.40 2.44 15.43
C ALA A 259 -1.78 1.05 15.51
N LEU A 260 -0.85 0.74 14.62
CA LEU A 260 -0.15 -0.54 14.61
C LEU A 260 0.95 -0.53 15.66
N SER A 261 1.03 -1.61 16.45
CA SER A 261 2.20 -1.85 17.29
C SER A 261 3.44 -2.11 16.42
N ARG A 262 4.63 -1.94 16.99
CA ARG A 262 5.88 -2.26 16.30
C ARG A 262 5.93 -3.67 15.70
N PRO A 263 5.55 -4.77 16.41
CA PRO A 263 5.53 -6.10 15.81
C PRO A 263 4.49 -6.23 14.69
N GLN A 264 3.32 -5.61 14.82
CA GLN A 264 2.30 -5.58 13.76
C GLN A 264 2.80 -4.91 12.49
N ALA A 265 3.44 -3.75 12.62
CA ALA A 265 4.01 -3.01 11.50
C ALA A 265 5.15 -3.81 10.83
N ALA A 266 6.03 -4.43 11.63
CA ALA A 266 7.12 -5.27 11.13
C ALA A 266 6.59 -6.48 10.34
N GLN A 267 5.63 -7.23 10.90
CA GLN A 267 5.04 -8.39 10.21
C GLN A 267 4.30 -7.99 8.93
N LEU A 268 3.58 -6.87 8.94
CA LEU A 268 2.92 -6.36 7.73
C LEU A 268 3.94 -5.92 6.68
N ARG A 269 5.05 -5.30 7.09
CA ARG A 269 6.16 -4.94 6.20
C ARG A 269 6.78 -6.17 5.54
N GLU A 270 7.08 -7.21 6.31
CA GLU A 270 7.59 -8.48 5.78
C GLU A 270 6.60 -9.15 4.82
N LEU A 271 5.31 -9.16 5.16
CA LEU A 271 4.26 -9.66 4.27
C LEU A 271 4.28 -8.94 2.91
N LEU A 272 4.35 -7.60 2.91
CA LEU A 272 4.40 -6.82 1.68
C LEU A 272 5.66 -7.10 0.87
N LEU A 273 6.82 -6.97 1.51
CA LEU A 273 8.12 -7.00 0.85
C LEU A 273 8.51 -8.40 0.35
N LEU A 274 8.23 -9.44 1.14
CA LEU A 274 8.72 -10.79 0.87
C LEU A 274 7.68 -11.66 0.15
N ASN A 275 6.40 -11.28 0.18
CA ASN A 275 5.33 -12.13 -0.36
C ASN A 275 4.47 -11.39 -1.38
N LEU A 276 3.75 -10.33 -1.00
CA LEU A 276 2.71 -9.77 -1.87
C LEU A 276 3.30 -9.00 -3.06
N ILE A 277 4.32 -8.17 -2.83
CA ILE A 277 4.94 -7.36 -3.89
C ILE A 277 5.68 -8.24 -4.91
N PRO A 278 6.58 -9.17 -4.51
CA PRO A 278 7.30 -10.01 -5.46
C PRO A 278 6.38 -10.88 -6.35
N GLU A 279 5.29 -11.41 -5.80
CA GLU A 279 4.40 -12.32 -6.54
C GLU A 279 3.60 -11.60 -7.63
N ARG A 280 2.99 -10.46 -7.30
CA ARG A 280 1.98 -9.83 -8.17
C ARG A 280 2.45 -8.59 -8.87
N PHE A 281 3.60 -8.06 -8.45
CA PHE A 281 4.07 -6.78 -8.90
C PHE A 281 5.54 -6.82 -9.31
N PRO A 282 5.97 -7.78 -10.16
CA PRO A 282 7.37 -7.85 -10.64
C PRO A 282 7.74 -6.61 -11.47
N THR A 283 6.75 -5.97 -12.09
CA THR A 283 6.90 -4.69 -12.81
C THR A 283 7.21 -3.52 -11.89
N TRP A 284 7.13 -3.69 -10.57
CA TRP A 284 7.39 -2.65 -9.56
C TRP A 284 8.68 -2.85 -8.80
N HIS A 285 9.66 -3.52 -9.41
CA HIS A 285 11.03 -3.61 -8.88
C HIS A 285 11.61 -2.22 -8.52
N TRP A 286 11.18 -1.15 -9.18
CA TRP A 286 11.57 0.23 -8.87
C TRP A 286 11.09 0.76 -7.52
N LEU A 287 10.20 0.04 -6.82
CA LEU A 287 9.84 0.36 -5.43
C LEU A 287 11.05 0.20 -4.50
N PHE A 288 12.01 -0.67 -4.85
CA PHE A 288 13.17 -1.00 -4.01
C PHE A 288 14.43 -0.34 -4.56
#